data_AF-A0A2H3JBX5-F1
#
_entry.id   AF-A0A2H3JBX5-F1
#
_cell.length_a   1.000
_cell.length_b   1.000
_cell.length_c   1.000
_cell.angle_alpha   90.00
_cell.angle_beta   90.00
_cell.angle_gamma   90.00
#
_symmetry.space_group_name_H-M   'P 1'
#
loop_
_entity.id
_entity.type
_entity.pdbx_description
1 polymer ?
#
loop_
_entity_poly.entity_id
_entity_poly.type
_entity_poly.pdbx_seq_one_letter_code
_entity_poly.pdbx_strand_id
1 'polypeptide(L)'
;ASLDRNSISIEKFSRWLRAICTMLLSRNTAADRLKAIGYVEQAAQVLEDCSAEGEPEVFPQDDRLWLLGMSYNTGVECLHVSLLDEAKRWFEASTTICRFVPDGDSRATKVQKFALHVHICDLLHQKISETYSQLVERCSSS
;
A
#
# COMPACT_ATOMS: atom_id res chain seq x y z
N ALA A 1 2.31 26.02 -30.22
CA ALA A 1 1.85 24.75 -29.64
C ALA A 1 0.94 25.08 -28.47
N SER A 2 -0.38 24.99 -28.68
CA SER A 2 -1.38 25.19 -27.63
C SER A 2 -1.39 23.94 -26.76
N LEU A 3 -1.17 24.10 -25.47
CA LEU A 3 -1.38 23.04 -24.50
C LEU A 3 -2.86 22.67 -24.54
N ASP A 4 -3.17 21.43 -24.93
CA ASP A 4 -4.37 20.76 -24.44
C ASP A 4 -4.24 20.75 -22.91
N ARG A 5 -4.83 21.76 -22.26
CA ARG A 5 -4.52 22.17 -20.88
C ARG A 5 -5.21 21.32 -19.82
N ASN A 6 -6.06 20.38 -20.23
CA ASN A 6 -7.05 19.76 -19.35
C ASN A 6 -6.94 18.23 -19.20
N SER A 7 -5.98 17.57 -19.86
CA SER A 7 -5.71 16.14 -19.60
C SER A 7 -4.21 15.86 -19.54
N ILE A 8 -3.74 15.46 -18.37
CA ILE A 8 -2.39 14.87 -18.24
C ILE A 8 -2.45 13.45 -18.83
N SER A 9 -1.52 13.10 -19.71
CA SER A 9 -1.44 11.72 -20.22
C SER A 9 -1.06 10.76 -19.09
N ILE A 10 -1.47 9.49 -19.19
CA ILE A 10 -1.18 8.46 -18.19
C ILE A 10 0.33 8.33 -17.96
N GLU A 11 1.15 8.45 -19.00
CA GLU A 11 2.61 8.43 -18.89
C GLU A 11 3.17 9.60 -18.07
N LYS A 12 2.62 10.81 -18.24
CA LYS A 12 3.07 11.97 -17.44
C LYS A 12 2.62 11.83 -15.99
N PHE A 13 1.41 11.32 -15.78
CA PHE A 13 0.90 11.02 -14.44
C PHE A 13 1.76 9.97 -13.74
N SER A 14 2.09 8.85 -14.40
CA SER A 14 2.87 7.77 -13.80
C SER A 14 4.28 8.23 -13.39
N ARG A 15 4.94 9.04 -14.24
CA ARG A 15 6.24 9.65 -13.93
C ARG A 15 6.16 10.62 -12.75
N TRP A 16 5.14 11.48 -12.72
CA TRP A 16 4.92 12.40 -11.62
C TRP A 16 4.66 11.66 -10.30
N LEU A 17 3.79 10.65 -10.34
CA LEU A 17 3.46 9.77 -9.22
C LEU A 17 4.71 9.09 -8.66
N ARG A 18 5.53 8.53 -9.55
CA ARG A 18 6.79 7.89 -9.16
C ARG A 18 7.71 8.88 -8.44
N ALA A 19 7.89 10.07 -8.99
CA ALA A 19 8.74 11.10 -8.41
C ALA A 19 8.24 11.55 -7.02
N ILE A 20 6.93 11.84 -6.88
CA ILE A 20 6.39 12.33 -5.61
C ILE A 20 6.43 11.24 -4.53
N CYS A 21 6.05 10.01 -4.83
CA CYS A 21 6.11 8.92 -3.87
C CYS A 21 7.56 8.59 -3.47
N THR A 22 8.51 8.60 -4.42
CA THR A 22 9.94 8.42 -4.08
C THR A 22 10.43 9.51 -3.14
N MET A 23 10.07 10.78 -3.39
CA MET A 23 10.45 11.90 -2.53
C MET A 23 9.83 11.77 -1.12
N LEU A 24 8.54 11.45 -1.03
CA LEU A 24 7.84 11.28 0.25
C LEU A 24 8.44 10.13 1.05
N LEU A 25 8.59 8.96 0.42
CA LEU A 25 9.13 7.77 1.08
C LEU A 25 10.60 7.90 1.46
N SER A 26 11.38 8.76 0.78
CA SER A 26 12.76 9.06 1.19
C SER A 26 12.86 9.75 2.56
N ARG A 27 11.83 10.53 2.95
CA ARG A 27 11.76 11.19 4.27
C ARG A 27 11.19 10.26 5.33
N ASN A 28 10.30 9.36 4.90
CA ASN A 28 9.70 8.30 5.71
C ASN A 28 9.08 8.78 7.05
N THR A 29 8.54 10.00 7.09
CA THR A 29 7.71 10.42 8.24
C THR A 29 6.33 9.79 8.13
N ALA A 30 5.59 9.66 9.24
CA ALA A 30 4.23 9.11 9.20
C ALA A 30 3.30 9.92 8.28
N ALA A 31 3.44 11.25 8.29
CA ALA A 31 2.67 12.12 7.39
C ALA A 31 3.04 11.93 5.91
N ASP A 32 4.31 11.68 5.60
CA ASP A 32 4.75 11.43 4.22
C ASP A 32 4.28 10.06 3.73
N ARG A 33 4.38 9.01 4.56
CA ARG A 33 3.84 7.68 4.23
C ARG A 33 2.34 7.71 4.00
N LEU A 34 1.58 8.41 4.86
CA LEU A 34 0.13 8.56 4.72
C LEU A 34 -0.26 9.24 3.39
N LYS A 35 0.50 10.25 2.96
CA LYS A 35 0.29 10.88 1.65
C LYS A 35 0.66 9.94 0.50
N ALA A 36 1.79 9.23 0.62
CA ALA A 36 2.26 8.32 -0.41
C ALA A 36 1.26 7.17 -0.64
N ILE A 37 0.73 6.54 0.41
CA ILE A 37 -0.28 5.48 0.25
C ILE A 37 -1.55 6.02 -0.43
N GLY A 38 -1.99 7.24 -0.10
CA GLY A 38 -3.14 7.85 -0.76
C GLY A 38 -2.94 8.04 -2.27
N TYR A 39 -1.73 8.41 -2.71
CA TYR A 39 -1.42 8.48 -4.14
C TYR A 39 -1.35 7.10 -4.81
N VAL A 40 -0.84 6.09 -4.09
CA VAL A 40 -0.79 4.71 -4.59
C VAL A 40 -2.19 4.12 -4.75
N GLU A 41 -3.10 4.38 -3.80
CA GLU A 41 -4.51 3.97 -3.89
C GLU A 41 -5.22 4.65 -5.07
N GLN A 42 -4.98 5.95 -5.29
CA GLN A 42 -5.49 6.64 -6.48
C GLN A 42 -4.97 6.02 -7.77
N ALA A 43 -3.68 5.63 -7.82
CA ALA A 43 -3.13 4.96 -8.97
C ALA A 43 -3.72 3.56 -9.18
N ALA A 44 -4.00 2.82 -8.10
CA ALA A 44 -4.70 1.54 -8.17
C ALA A 44 -6.12 1.71 -8.73
N GLN A 45 -6.83 2.77 -8.34
CA GLN A 45 -8.14 3.09 -8.92
C GLN A 45 -8.04 3.38 -10.43
N VAL A 46 -7.05 4.17 -10.86
CA VAL A 46 -6.80 4.41 -12.30
C VAL A 46 -6.55 3.10 -13.05
N LEU A 47 -5.83 2.14 -12.46
CA LEU A 47 -5.61 0.82 -13.07
C LEU A 47 -6.91 0.03 -13.22
N GLU A 48 -7.79 0.09 -12.22
CA GLU A 48 -9.12 -0.55 -12.26
C GLU A 48 -9.99 0.06 -13.35
N ASP A 49 -10.04 1.39 -13.42
CA ASP A 49 -10.86 2.14 -14.38
C ASP A 49 -10.39 1.87 -15.82
N CYS A 50 -9.09 1.97 -16.10
CA CYS A 50 -8.52 1.65 -17.42
C CYS A 50 -8.78 0.20 -17.85
N SER A 51 -8.75 -0.74 -16.89
CA SER A 51 -9.03 -2.15 -17.17
C SER A 51 -10.50 -2.42 -17.47
N ALA A 52 -11.41 -1.66 -16.87
CA ALA A 52 -12.85 -1.80 -17.08
C ALA A 52 -13.30 -1.22 -18.42
N GLU A 53 -12.70 -0.11 -18.84
CA GLU A 53 -13.03 0.62 -20.07
C GLU A 53 -12.38 0.01 -21.33
N GLY A 54 -11.42 -0.92 -21.16
CA GLY A 54 -10.71 -1.55 -22.28
C GLY A 54 -9.83 -0.57 -23.06
N GLU A 55 -9.40 0.51 -22.39
CA GLU A 55 -8.72 1.65 -22.99
C GLU A 55 -7.34 1.26 -23.58
N PRO A 56 -6.96 1.82 -24.75
CA PRO A 56 -5.69 1.54 -25.40
C PRO A 56 -4.48 2.15 -24.65
N GLU A 57 -4.68 3.19 -23.83
CA GLU A 57 -3.61 3.83 -23.07
C GLU A 57 -3.44 3.13 -21.71
N VAL A 58 -2.80 1.96 -21.73
CA VAL A 58 -2.56 1.18 -20.51
C VAL A 58 -1.43 1.80 -19.70
N PHE A 59 -1.64 1.96 -18.39
CA PHE A 59 -0.60 2.35 -17.45
C PHE A 59 0.69 1.54 -17.68
N PRO A 60 1.86 2.17 -17.87
CA PRO A 60 3.06 1.47 -18.31
C PRO A 60 3.40 0.29 -17.40
N GLN A 61 3.77 -0.85 -17.99
CA GLN A 61 4.06 -2.08 -17.22
C GLN A 61 5.14 -1.84 -16.15
N ASP A 62 6.19 -1.11 -16.49
CA ASP A 62 7.27 -0.78 -15.56
C ASP A 62 6.77 0.05 -14.37
N ASP A 63 5.77 0.91 -14.58
CA ASP A 63 5.14 1.68 -13.52
C ASP A 63 4.23 0.81 -12.65
N ARG A 64 3.50 -0.15 -13.23
CA ARG A 64 2.70 -1.14 -12.46
C ARG A 64 3.59 -2.02 -11.58
N LEU A 65 4.70 -2.51 -12.13
CA LEU A 65 5.68 -3.29 -11.39
C LEU A 65 6.36 -2.46 -10.30
N TRP A 66 6.68 -1.20 -10.58
CA TRP A 66 7.24 -0.29 -9.59
C TRP A 66 6.24 0.01 -8.46
N LEU A 67 4.97 0.27 -8.78
CA LEU A 67 3.91 0.49 -7.78
C LEU A 67 3.76 -0.71 -6.86
N LEU A 68 3.73 -1.93 -7.41
CA LEU A 68 3.70 -3.16 -6.61
C LEU A 68 4.93 -3.30 -5.72
N GLY A 69 6.13 -3.10 -6.29
CA GLY A 69 7.37 -3.25 -5.54
C GLY A 69 7.46 -2.27 -4.38
N MET A 70 7.11 -1.00 -4.63
CA MET A 70 7.11 0.04 -3.62
C MET A 70 6.08 -0.22 -2.53
N SER A 71 4.82 -0.51 -2.88
CA SER A 71 3.77 -0.76 -1.88
C SER A 71 4.07 -1.99 -1.02
N TYR A 72 4.56 -3.07 -1.62
CA TYR A 72 4.96 -4.27 -0.90
C TYR A 72 6.13 -4.00 0.04
N ASN A 73 7.18 -3.33 -0.43
CA ASN A 73 8.37 -3.07 0.38
C ASN A 73 8.06 -2.13 1.55
N THR A 74 7.30 -1.06 1.32
CA THR A 74 6.88 -0.16 2.40
C THR A 74 5.96 -0.86 3.40
N GLY A 75 5.08 -1.75 2.94
CA GLY A 75 4.28 -2.60 3.84
C GLY A 75 5.15 -3.49 4.74
N VAL A 76 6.22 -4.10 4.19
CA VAL A 76 7.19 -4.88 4.96
C VAL A 76 7.94 -4.00 5.97
N GLU A 77 8.36 -2.79 5.58
CA GLU A 77 9.01 -1.84 6.48
C GLU A 77 8.09 -1.45 7.65
N CYS A 78 6.83 -1.08 7.37
CA CYS A 78 5.85 -0.76 8.40
C CYS A 78 5.60 -1.95 9.35
N LEU A 79 5.47 -3.16 8.82
CA LEU A 79 5.31 -4.37 9.64
C LEU A 79 6.52 -4.59 10.55
N HIS A 80 7.74 -4.36 10.05
CA HIS A 80 8.97 -4.55 10.82
C HIS A 80 9.06 -3.61 12.03
N VAL A 81 8.47 -2.42 11.95
CA VAL A 81 8.37 -1.46 13.06
C VAL A 81 7.01 -1.48 13.77
N SER A 82 6.22 -2.53 13.56
CA SER A 82 4.91 -2.75 14.20
C SER A 82 3.87 -1.65 13.95
N LEU A 83 3.97 -0.94 12.83
CA LEU A 83 2.94 -0.02 12.34
C LEU A 83 1.88 -0.83 11.57
N LEU A 84 1.08 -1.60 12.31
CA LEU A 84 0.22 -2.65 11.75
C LEU A 84 -0.90 -2.09 10.85
N ASP A 85 -1.54 -0.99 11.25
CA ASP A 85 -2.56 -0.33 10.42
C ASP A 85 -1.98 0.17 9.08
N GLU A 86 -0.79 0.78 9.13
CA GLU A 86 -0.10 1.23 7.91
C GLU A 86 0.29 0.03 7.05
N ALA A 87 0.90 -1.00 7.64
CA ALA A 87 1.33 -2.20 6.94
C ALA A 87 0.16 -2.89 6.23
N LYS A 88 -0.98 -3.04 6.92
CA LYS A 88 -2.21 -3.58 6.34
C LYS A 88 -2.61 -2.84 5.08
N ARG A 89 -2.71 -1.50 5.16
CA ARG A 89 -3.14 -0.66 4.04
C ARG A 89 -2.18 -0.76 2.84
N TRP A 90 -0.88 -0.81 3.09
CA TRP A 90 0.13 -1.03 2.05
C TRP A 90 0.01 -2.42 1.39
N PHE A 91 -0.27 -3.47 2.15
CA PHE A 91 -0.49 -4.82 1.59
C PHE A 91 -1.83 -4.95 0.84
N GLU A 92 -2.87 -4.24 1.26
CA GLU A 92 -4.14 -4.16 0.52
C GLU A 92 -3.91 -3.53 -0.86
N ALA A 93 -3.25 -2.37 -0.92
CA ALA A 93 -2.89 -1.74 -2.19
C ALA A 93 -2.00 -2.66 -3.06
N SER A 94 -1.00 -3.32 -2.46
CA SER A 94 -0.15 -4.30 -3.15
C SER A 94 -0.98 -5.43 -3.78
N THR A 95 -1.96 -5.94 -3.05
CA THR A 95 -2.84 -7.03 -3.49
C THR A 95 -3.69 -6.60 -4.67
N THR A 96 -4.25 -5.38 -4.63
CA THR A 96 -5.00 -4.82 -5.76
C THR A 96 -4.12 -4.70 -7.01
N ILE A 97 -2.90 -4.16 -6.86
CA ILE A 97 -1.96 -3.96 -7.98
C ILE A 97 -1.51 -5.30 -8.60
N CYS A 98 -1.46 -6.40 -7.84
CA CYS A 98 -1.11 -7.72 -8.37
C CYS A 98 -1.97 -8.13 -9.57
N ARG A 99 -3.25 -7.72 -9.62
CA ARG A 99 -4.16 -8.02 -10.74
C ARG A 99 -3.71 -7.41 -12.08
N PHE A 100 -2.86 -6.40 -12.03
CA PHE A 100 -2.46 -5.61 -13.19
C PHE A 100 -1.00 -5.83 -13.60
N VAL A 101 -0.31 -6.84 -13.08
CA VAL A 101 1.08 -7.16 -13.45
C VAL A 101 1.24 -8.60 -13.94
N PRO A 102 2.29 -8.91 -14.72
CA PRO A 102 2.62 -10.29 -15.06
C PRO A 102 2.84 -11.15 -13.81
N ASP A 103 2.37 -12.40 -13.86
CA ASP A 103 2.39 -13.36 -12.74
C ASP A 103 1.70 -12.85 -11.47
N GLY A 104 0.63 -12.09 -11.65
CA GLY A 104 -0.16 -11.47 -10.58
C GLY A 104 -0.56 -12.41 -9.44
N ASP A 105 -1.08 -13.59 -9.76
CA ASP A 105 -1.56 -14.56 -8.75
C ASP A 105 -0.43 -15.09 -7.85
N SER A 106 0.74 -15.36 -8.43
CA SER A 106 1.92 -15.79 -7.69
C SER A 106 2.41 -14.68 -6.75
N ARG A 107 2.41 -13.43 -7.24
CA ARG A 107 2.78 -12.25 -6.45
C ARG A 107 1.76 -11.99 -5.33
N ALA A 108 0.47 -12.12 -5.61
CA ALA A 108 -0.59 -11.95 -4.61
C ALA A 108 -0.48 -12.98 -3.48
N THR A 109 -0.16 -14.23 -3.81
CA THR A 109 0.11 -15.27 -2.81
C THR A 109 1.27 -14.88 -1.88
N LYS A 110 2.29 -14.21 -2.41
CA LYS A 110 3.41 -13.71 -1.59
C LYS A 110 2.97 -12.56 -0.67
N VAL A 111 2.21 -11.59 -1.19
CA VAL A 111 1.66 -10.48 -0.41
C VAL A 111 0.77 -11.01 0.73
N GLN A 112 -0.08 -12.00 0.43
CA GLN A 112 -1.03 -12.57 1.38
C GLN A 112 -0.35 -13.18 2.62
N LYS A 113 0.86 -13.75 2.48
CA LYS A 113 1.62 -14.25 3.63
C LYS A 113 1.94 -13.16 4.65
N PHE A 114 2.30 -11.97 4.18
CA PHE A 114 2.61 -10.83 5.05
C PHE A 114 1.34 -10.16 5.58
N ALA A 115 0.28 -10.08 4.77
CA ALA A 115 -1.03 -9.63 5.24
C ALA A 115 -1.58 -10.50 6.39
N LEU A 116 -1.41 -11.83 6.29
CA LEU A 116 -1.75 -12.75 7.37
C LEU A 116 -0.88 -12.52 8.62
N HIS A 117 0.41 -12.21 8.44
CA HIS A 117 1.30 -11.90 9.56
C HIS A 117 0.83 -10.63 10.30
N VAL A 118 0.46 -9.57 9.58
CA VAL A 118 -0.14 -8.36 10.18
C VAL A 118 -1.35 -8.73 11.04
N HIS A 119 -2.27 -9.53 10.50
CA HIS A 119 -3.46 -9.97 11.22
C HIS A 119 -3.14 -10.76 12.50
N ILE A 120 -2.16 -11.66 12.45
CA ILE A 120 -1.71 -12.42 13.63
C ILE A 120 -1.11 -11.47 14.67
N CYS A 121 -0.27 -10.51 14.26
CA CYS A 121 0.30 -9.52 15.16
C CYS A 121 -0.77 -8.67 15.85
N ASP A 122 -1.79 -8.22 15.11
CA ASP A 122 -2.91 -7.46 15.66
C ASP A 122 -3.65 -8.27 16.74
N LEU A 123 -3.98 -9.53 16.46
CA LEU A 123 -4.66 -10.42 17.41
C LEU A 123 -3.83 -10.67 18.67
N LEU A 124 -2.51 -10.87 18.51
CA LEU A 124 -1.61 -11.05 19.63
C LEU A 124 -1.51 -9.79 20.49
N HIS A 125 -1.37 -8.61 19.87
CA HIS A 125 -1.36 -7.33 20.57
C HIS A 125 -2.65 -7.11 21.37
N GLN A 126 -3.81 -7.35 20.76
CA GLN A 126 -5.09 -7.26 21.44
C GLN A 126 -5.16 -8.21 22.64
N LYS A 127 -4.77 -9.47 22.44
CA LYS A 127 -4.86 -10.49 23.50
C LYS A 127 -3.93 -10.17 24.68
N ILE A 128 -2.72 -9.70 24.40
CA ILE A 128 -1.76 -9.28 25.43
C ILE A 128 -2.33 -8.09 26.22
N SER A 129 -2.86 -7.09 25.52
CA SER A 129 -3.46 -5.89 26.14
C SER A 129 -4.65 -6.23 27.06
N GLU A 130 -5.54 -7.11 26.61
CA GLU A 130 -6.66 -7.61 27.42
C GLU A 130 -6.17 -8.34 28.67
N THR A 131 -5.17 -9.22 28.51
CA THR A 131 -4.61 -10.01 29.63
C THR A 131 -3.94 -9.09 30.65
N TYR A 132 -3.19 -8.09 30.18
CA TYR A 132 -2.53 -7.12 31.05
C TYR A 132 -3.54 -6.29 31.84
N SER A 133 -4.58 -5.78 31.18
CA SER A 133 -5.66 -5.02 31.83
C SER A 133 -6.33 -5.81 32.95
N GLN A 134 -6.66 -7.09 32.69
CA GLN A 134 -7.26 -7.98 33.69
C GLN A 134 -6.35 -8.22 34.90
N LEU A 135 -5.04 -8.34 34.69
CA LEU A 135 -4.08 -8.51 35.78
C LEU A 135 -3.98 -7.24 36.64
N VAL A 136 -3.93 -6.07 36.01
CA VAL A 136 -3.89 -4.78 36.71
C VAL A 136 -5.14 -4.57 37.57
N GLU A 137 -6.33 -4.88 37.04
CA GLU A 137 -7.59 -4.78 37.80
C GLU A 137 -7.60 -5.69 39.03
N ARG A 138 -7.11 -6.94 38.89
CA ARG A 138 -7.00 -7.90 40.00
C ARG A 138 -6.04 -7.43 41.08
N CYS A 139 -4.87 -6.90 40.68
CA CYS A 139 -3.89 -6.35 41.62
C CYS A 139 -4.37 -5.06 42.29
N SER A 140 -5.21 -4.26 41.64
CA SER A 140 -5.75 -3.01 42.21
C SER A 140 -6.94 -3.25 43.16
N SER A 141 -7.53 -4.45 43.12
CA SER A 141 -8.66 -4.87 43.96
C SER A 141 -8.23 -5.70 45.18
N SER A 142 -6.92 -5.90 45.37
CA SER A 142 -6.29 -6.63 46.49
C SER A 142 -5.55 -5.66 47.40
#